data_AF-A0A970MV70-F1
#
_entry.id   AF-A0A970MV70-F1
#
_cell.length_a   1.000
_cell.length_b   1.000
_cell.length_c   1.000
_cell.angle_alpha   90.00
_cell.angle_beta   90.00
_cell.angle_gamma   90.00
#
_symmetry.space_group_name_H-M   'P 1'
#
loop_
_entity.id
_entity.type
_entity.pdbx_description
1 polymer ?
#
loop_
_entity_poly.entity_id
_entity_poly.type
_entity_poly.pdbx_seq_one_letter_code
_entity_poly.pdbx_strand_id
1 'polypeptide(L)' 'MTYCRGDEIEVVIARDGLADGAGIGYLPDDTMVVIVGGAGKVGESIQATIVNLERTPLGCSVVANARA' A
#
# COMPACT_ATOMS: atom_id res chain seq x y z
N MET A 1 -7.96 7.17 -10.60
CA MET A 1 -7.51 8.45 -10.00
C MET A 1 -6.00 8.57 -10.24
N THR A 2 -5.41 9.77 -10.18
CA THR A 2 -3.93 9.89 -10.12
C THR A 2 -3.53 9.99 -8.65
N TYR A 3 -2.80 8.99 -8.15
CA TYR A 3 -2.25 8.99 -6.79
C TYR A 3 -0.99 9.85 -6.73
N CYS A 4 -0.84 10.65 -5.68
CA CYS A 4 0.30 11.51 -5.42
C CYS A 4 0.99 11.16 -4.10
N ARG A 5 2.27 11.49 -4.02
CA ARG A 5 3.00 11.44 -2.75
C ARG A 5 2.35 12.42 -1.76
N GLY A 6 2.08 11.95 -0.56
CA GLY A 6 1.41 12.71 0.50
C GLY A 6 -0.08 12.43 0.60
N ASP A 7 -0.69 11.78 -0.41
CA ASP A 7 -2.10 11.41 -0.35
C ASP A 7 -2.35 10.41 0.79
N GLU A 8 -3.45 10.61 1.49
CA GLU A 8 -3.96 9.68 2.49
C GLU A 8 -4.89 8.68 1.82
N ILE A 9 -4.66 7.41 2.10
CA ILE A 9 -5.45 6.30 1.57
C ILE A 9 -5.86 5.39 2.72
N GLU A 10 -7.00 4.73 2.54
CA GLU A 10 -7.42 3.61 3.38
C GLU A 10 -7.37 2.35 2.52
N VAL A 11 -6.77 1.29 3.05
CA VAL A 11 -6.60 0.04 2.31
C VAL A 11 -6.66 -1.16 3.24
N VAL A 12 -7.31 -2.23 2.77
CA VAL A 12 -7.36 -3.50 3.50
C VAL A 12 -6.12 -4.32 3.15
N ILE A 13 -5.45 -4.85 4.17
CA ILE A 13 -4.31 -5.74 3.96
C ILE A 13 -4.80 -7.08 3.44
N ALA A 14 -4.50 -7.38 2.19
CA ALA A 14 -4.88 -8.63 1.55
C ALA A 14 -3.92 -9.78 1.91
N ARG A 15 -2.63 -9.47 2.10
CA ARG A 15 -1.58 -10.43 2.49
C ARG A 15 -0.36 -9.72 3.04
N ASP A 16 0.52 -10.47 3.70
CA ASP A 16 1.86 -9.98 4.06
C ASP A 16 2.71 -9.75 2.80
N GLY A 17 3.55 -8.73 2.85
CA GLY A 17 4.50 -8.38 1.80
C GLY A 17 5.78 -9.20 1.86
N LEU A 18 6.54 -9.15 0.76
CA LEU A 18 7.81 -9.89 0.65
C LEU A 18 8.94 -9.24 1.49
N ALA A 19 8.85 -7.94 1.73
CA ALA A 19 9.80 -7.20 2.56
C ALA A 19 9.38 -7.26 4.04
N ASP A 20 10.36 -7.40 4.93
CA ASP A 20 10.11 -7.47 6.37
C ASP A 20 9.29 -6.26 6.86
N GLY A 21 8.17 -6.54 7.52
CA GLY A 21 7.28 -5.52 8.04
C GLY A 21 6.30 -4.90 7.02
N ALA A 22 6.30 -5.34 5.76
CA ALA A 22 5.36 -4.85 4.76
C ALA A 22 4.07 -5.67 4.68
N GLY A 23 2.96 -5.02 4.33
CA GLY A 23 1.72 -5.65 3.88
C GLY A 23 1.43 -5.27 2.42
N ILE A 24 0.59 -6.05 1.74
CA ILE A 24 0.10 -5.77 0.39
C ILE A 24 -1.42 -5.58 0.46
N GLY A 25 -1.89 -4.49 -0.13
CA GLY A 25 -3.31 -4.20 -0.33
C GLY A 25 -3.59 -3.77 -1.77
N TYR A 26 -4.86 -3.56 -2.07
CA TYR A 26 -5.32 -3.09 -3.38
C TYR A 26 -6.30 -1.94 -3.18
N LEU A 27 -6.14 -0.89 -3.98
CA LEU A 27 -7.11 0.20 -4.05
C LEU A 27 -8.33 -0.24 -4.87
N PRO A 28 -9.44 0.53 -4.84
CA PRO A 28 -10.66 0.17 -5.58
C PRO A 28 -10.50 0.05 -7.10
N ASP A 29 -9.40 0.57 -7.65
CA ASP A 29 -9.05 0.45 -9.08
C ASP A 29 -8.01 -0.64 -9.37
N ASP A 30 -7.87 -1.61 -8.45
CA ASP A 30 -6.91 -2.73 -8.49
C ASP A 30 -5.44 -2.30 -8.45
N THR A 31 -5.14 -1.04 -8.15
CA THR A 31 -3.76 -0.59 -7.94
C THR A 31 -3.16 -1.27 -6.72
N MET A 32 -2.06 -2.01 -6.93
CA MET A 32 -1.32 -2.65 -5.84
C MET A 32 -0.63 -1.61 -4.95
N VAL A 33 -0.85 -1.74 -3.65
CA VAL A 33 -0.24 -0.88 -2.61
C VAL A 33 0.62 -1.72 -1.68
N VAL A 34 1.89 -1.35 -1.57
CA VAL A 34 2.82 -1.88 -0.58
C VAL A 34 2.78 -0.97 0.64
N ILE A 35 2.46 -1.53 1.81
CA ILE A 35 2.23 -0.78 3.05
C ILE A 35 3.32 -1.14 4.04
N VAL A 36 4.23 -0.20 4.27
CA VAL A 36 5.26 -0.33 5.31
C VAL A 36 4.59 -0.27 6.68
N GLY A 37 4.83 -1.26 7.54
CA GLY A 37 4.14 -1.42 8.82
C GLY A 37 2.79 -2.15 8.72
N GLY A 38 2.50 -2.74 7.56
CA GLY A 38 1.27 -3.52 7.33
C GLY A 38 1.38 -5.02 7.66
N ALA A 39 2.57 -5.53 7.98
CA ALA A 39 2.75 -6.96 8.29
C ALA A 39 1.96 -7.39 9.53
N GLY A 40 1.38 -8.59 9.49
CA GLY A 40 0.61 -9.17 10.59
C GLY A 40 -0.79 -8.56 10.77
N LYS A 41 -1.20 -7.64 9.90
CA LYS A 41 -2.51 -6.97 9.94
C LYS A 41 -3.44 -7.43 8.82
N VAL A 42 -3.26 -8.66 8.33
CA VAL A 42 -4.05 -9.23 7.22
C VAL A 42 -5.55 -9.24 7.59
N GLY A 43 -6.37 -8.67 6.71
CA GLY A 43 -7.81 -8.48 6.91
C GLY A 43 -8.20 -7.18 7.61
N GLU A 44 -7.23 -6.41 8.14
CA GLU A 44 -7.50 -5.10 8.76
C GLU A 44 -7.50 -3.97 7.72
N SER A 45 -8.34 -2.96 7.96
CA SER A 45 -8.32 -1.70 7.21
C SER A 45 -7.34 -0.73 7.87
N ILE A 46 -6.37 -0.22 7.10
CA ILE A 46 -5.30 0.64 7.60
C ILE A 46 -5.32 1.97 6.85
N GLN A 47 -5.23 3.08 7.60
CA GLN A 47 -4.91 4.37 7.02
C GLN A 47 -3.40 4.47 6.75
N ALA A 48 -3.04 4.86 5.54
CA ALA A 48 -1.67 4.98 5.12
C ALA A 48 -1.44 6.28 4.33
N THR A 49 -0.20 6.76 4.32
CA THR A 49 0.20 7.91 3.52
C THR A 49 1.11 7.47 2.39
N ILE A 50 0.78 7.82 1.15
CA ILE A 50 1.57 7.50 -0.03
C ILE A 50 2.94 8.19 0.06
N VAL A 51 4.01 7.40 -0.01
CA VAL A 51 5.39 7.91 0.05
C VAL A 51 6.09 7.85 -1.30
N ASN A 52 5.76 6.87 -2.14
CA ASN A 52 6.37 6.72 -3.45
C ASN A 52 5.42 6.04 -4.44
N LEU A 53 5.64 6.30 -5.72
CA LEU A 53 4.97 5.63 -6.83
C LEU A 53 6.04 4.88 -7.61
N GLU A 54 6.04 3.55 -7.50
CA GLU A 54 7.01 2.72 -8.21
C GLU A 54 6.45 2.34 -9.57
N ARG A 55 7.16 2.73 -10.63
CA ARG A 55 6.81 2.39 -12.00
C ARG A 55 7.84 1.41 -12.54
N THR A 56 7.38 0.22 -12.88
CA THR A 56 8.18 -0.80 -13.56
C THR A 56 7.59 -1.04 -14.95
N PRO A 57 8.36 -1.64 -15.89
CA PRO A 57 7.81 -2.02 -17.19
C PRO A 57 6.62 -2.99 -17.12
N LEU A 58 6.45 -3.69 -15.99
CA LEU A 58 5.36 -4.65 -15.77
C LEU A 58 4.13 -4.03 -15.09
N GLY A 59 4.22 -2.79 -14.60
CA GLY A 59 3.10 -2.12 -13.93
C GLY A 59 3.51 -0.99 -12.99
N CYS A 60 2.50 -0.31 -12.44
CA CYS A 60 2.66 0.72 -11.42
C CYS A 60 2.24 0.14 -10.07
N SER A 61 2.99 0.48 -9.02
CA SER A 61 2.68 0.15 -7.64
C SER A 61 2.80 1.39 -6.78
N VAL A 62 2.04 1.45 -5.70
CA VAL A 62 2.06 2.55 -4.74
C VAL A 62 2.74 2.04 -3.48
N VAL A 63 3.66 2.83 -2.93
CA VAL A 63 4.25 2.55 -1.62
C VAL A 63 3.69 3.56 -0.63
N ALA A 64 3.17 3.07 0.49
CA ALA A 64 2.59 3.87 1.54
C ALA A 64 3.10 3.45 2.92
N ASN A 65 3.14 4.37 3.87
CA ASN A 65 3.45 4.08 5.27
C ASN A 65 2.16 3.99 6.06
N ALA A 66 1.99 2.90 6.83
CA ALA A 66 0.90 2.79 7.78
C ALA A 66 0.96 3.94 8.79
N ARG A 67 -0.19 4.55 9.07
CA ARG A 67 -0.34 5.43 10.22
C ARG A 67 -0.61 4.60 11.47
N ALA A 68 -0.02 5.05 12.57
CA ALA A 68 -0.25 4.51 13.91
C ALA A 68 -1.62 4.94 14.44
#